data_AF-A0A1A8KUG9-F1
#
_entry.id   AF-A0A1A8KUG9-F1
#
_cell.length_a   1.000
_cell.length_b   1.000
_cell.length_c   1.000
_cell.angle_alpha   90.00
_cell.angle_beta   90.00
_cell.angle_gamma   90.00
#
_symmetry.space_group_name_H-M   'P 1'
#
loop_
_entity.id
_entity.type
_entity.pdbx_description
1 polymer ?
#
loop_
_entity_poly.entity_id
_entity_poly.type
_entity_poly.pdbx_seq_one_letter_code
_entity_poly.pdbx_strand_id
1 'polypeptide(L)'
;RHSFKVFRALVLQENRSFVKVWSKTSKSPVMYENGKIYFDNYQNCYSCVHAVPQILYKMPKRSTQEKIEDALLCESPLEQTLPTSSDHNPSLLVLTANNWLLRLSAETGKELQSVYLSPNYKFKYLGWDSSQEIFYVKSVQNKETPLSRQVVIIIIIVGINYREDKKDLQIKSPGFCDSFFR
;
A
#
# COMPACT_ATOMS: atom_id res chain seq x y z
N ARG A 1 -5.19 -25.71 14.29
CA ARG A 1 -4.65 -26.86 13.53
C ARG A 1 -5.70 -27.67 12.72
N HIS A 2 -7.02 -27.42 12.84
CA HIS A 2 -8.06 -28.17 12.11
C HIS A 2 -8.36 -27.68 10.68
N SER A 3 -8.11 -26.41 10.37
CA SER A 3 -8.44 -25.76 9.09
C SER A 3 -7.73 -26.36 7.86
N PHE A 4 -6.51 -26.89 8.01
CA PHE A 4 -5.78 -27.50 6.89
C PHE A 4 -6.25 -28.91 6.52
N LYS A 5 -6.99 -29.62 7.37
CA LYS A 5 -7.49 -30.97 7.05
C LYS A 5 -8.52 -30.93 5.93
N VAL A 6 -9.45 -29.96 5.99
CA VAL A 6 -10.48 -29.76 4.96
C VAL A 6 -9.85 -29.30 3.65
N PHE A 7 -8.94 -28.31 3.71
CA PHE A 7 -8.21 -27.87 2.52
C PHE A 7 -7.44 -29.02 1.86
N ARG A 8 -6.72 -29.81 2.65
CA ARG A 8 -6.00 -30.99 2.16
C ARG A 8 -6.95 -32.03 1.55
N ALA A 9 -8.10 -32.28 2.17
CA ALA A 9 -9.09 -33.21 1.63
C ALA A 9 -9.71 -32.71 0.31
N LEU A 10 -9.91 -31.39 0.15
CA LEU A 10 -10.41 -30.79 -1.09
C LEU A 10 -9.35 -30.78 -2.20
N VAL A 11 -8.09 -30.53 -1.85
CA VAL A 11 -6.96 -30.46 -2.80
C VAL A 11 -6.42 -31.83 -3.16
N LEU A 12 -6.45 -32.83 -2.28
CA LEU A 12 -5.87 -34.16 -2.54
C LEU A 12 -6.92 -35.22 -2.88
N GLN A 13 -8.07 -34.85 -3.46
CA GLN A 13 -9.03 -35.84 -3.94
C GLN A 13 -8.42 -36.65 -5.09
N GLU A 14 -8.39 -37.97 -4.96
CA GLU A 14 -7.76 -38.90 -5.93
C GLU A 14 -8.38 -38.83 -7.34
N ASN A 15 -9.61 -38.32 -7.46
CA ASN A 15 -10.32 -38.15 -8.72
C ASN A 15 -10.12 -36.76 -9.37
N ARG A 16 -9.19 -35.93 -8.88
CA ARG A 16 -8.91 -34.60 -9.44
C ARG A 16 -7.47 -34.52 -9.94
N SER A 17 -7.31 -34.13 -11.21
CA SER A 17 -6.03 -33.75 -11.78
C SER A 17 -5.86 -32.23 -11.72
N PHE A 18 -4.80 -31.75 -11.08
CA PHE A 18 -4.44 -30.33 -11.09
C PHE A 18 -3.59 -30.05 -12.32
N VAL A 19 -4.05 -29.11 -13.15
CA VAL A 19 -3.28 -28.62 -14.28
C VAL A 19 -2.67 -27.27 -13.90
N LYS A 20 -1.38 -27.09 -14.19
CA LYS A 20 -0.72 -25.79 -13.99
C LYS A 20 -1.28 -24.79 -15.01
N VAL A 21 -2.20 -23.94 -14.57
CA VAL A 21 -2.79 -22.89 -15.41
C VAL A 21 -1.88 -21.67 -15.50
N TRP A 22 -1.31 -21.25 -14.37
CA TRP A 22 -0.41 -20.10 -14.31
C TRP A 22 0.51 -20.18 -13.08
N SER A 23 1.68 -19.56 -13.16
CA SER A 23 2.61 -19.45 -12.03
C SER A 23 3.49 -18.23 -12.22
N LYS A 24 3.71 -17.49 -11.14
CA LYS A 24 4.66 -16.38 -11.09
C LYS A 24 5.30 -16.31 -9.71
N THR A 25 6.59 -15.99 -9.69
CA THR A 25 7.38 -15.83 -8.46
C THR A 25 7.73 -14.36 -8.27
N SER A 26 7.82 -13.91 -7.02
CA SER A 26 8.25 -12.56 -6.67
C SER A 26 9.34 -12.60 -5.60
N LYS A 27 10.19 -11.57 -5.61
CA LYS A 27 11.19 -11.34 -4.57
C LYS A 27 10.61 -10.53 -3.40
N SER A 28 9.52 -9.80 -3.64
CA SER A 28 8.77 -9.04 -2.62
C SER A 28 7.53 -9.81 -2.18
N PRO A 29 6.89 -9.41 -1.07
CA PRO A 29 5.55 -9.89 -0.73
C PRO A 29 4.57 -9.75 -1.89
N VAL A 30 3.68 -10.73 -2.02
CA VAL A 30 2.57 -10.73 -2.98
C VAL A 30 1.32 -10.38 -2.21
N MET A 31 0.65 -9.29 -2.59
CA MET A 31 -0.58 -8.84 -1.93
C MET A 31 -1.79 -9.31 -2.72
N TYR A 32 -2.87 -9.68 -2.02
CA TYR A 32 -4.14 -10.04 -2.63
C TYR A 32 -5.24 -9.19 -2.01
N GLU A 33 -5.91 -8.38 -2.82
CA GLU A 33 -6.98 -7.48 -2.38
C GLU A 33 -8.09 -7.48 -3.43
N ASN A 34 -9.33 -7.71 -3.03
CA ASN A 34 -10.52 -7.64 -3.88
C ASN A 34 -10.40 -8.32 -5.25
N GLY A 35 -9.91 -9.57 -5.26
CA GLY A 35 -9.76 -10.35 -6.49
C GLY A 35 -8.58 -9.95 -7.37
N LYS A 36 -7.72 -9.03 -6.91
CA LYS A 36 -6.51 -8.58 -7.59
C LYS A 36 -5.28 -9.08 -6.86
N ILE A 37 -4.26 -9.48 -7.62
CA ILE A 37 -2.93 -9.83 -7.10
C ILE A 37 -1.95 -8.74 -7.49
N TYR A 38 -1.22 -8.25 -6.50
CA TYR A 38 -0.21 -7.23 -6.65
C TYR A 38 1.18 -7.81 -6.42
N PHE A 39 2.08 -7.49 -7.35
CA PHE A 39 3.48 -7.88 -7.31
C PHE A 39 4.38 -6.64 -7.26
N ASP A 40 5.59 -6.84 -6.73
CA ASP A 40 6.68 -5.86 -6.76
C ASP A 40 6.26 -4.53 -6.11
N ASN A 41 5.64 -4.61 -4.92
CA ASN A 41 5.06 -3.48 -4.17
C ASN A 41 4.04 -2.70 -5.01
N TYR A 42 2.99 -3.36 -5.50
CA TYR A 42 1.89 -2.77 -6.27
C TYR A 42 2.26 -2.22 -7.66
N GLN A 43 3.47 -2.48 -8.16
CA GLN A 43 3.87 -2.05 -9.50
C GLN A 43 3.19 -2.86 -10.61
N ASN A 44 2.86 -4.12 -10.35
CA ASN A 44 2.18 -4.98 -11.32
C ASN A 44 0.89 -5.52 -10.70
N CYS A 45 -0.24 -5.26 -11.35
CA CYS A 45 -1.55 -5.71 -10.89
C CYS A 45 -2.17 -6.72 -11.87
N TYR A 46 -2.73 -7.79 -11.31
CA TYR A 46 -3.38 -8.86 -12.06
C TYR A 46 -4.79 -9.09 -11.53
N SER A 47 -5.78 -9.15 -12.41
CA SER A 47 -7.12 -9.65 -12.08
C SER A 47 -7.11 -11.17 -12.05
N CYS A 48 -7.74 -11.76 -11.03
CA CYS A 48 -7.90 -13.21 -10.88
C CYS A 48 -9.35 -13.67 -11.01
N VAL A 49 -10.20 -12.85 -11.62
CA VAL A 49 -11.60 -13.20 -11.90
C VAL A 49 -11.71 -14.25 -13.02
N HIS A 50 -10.70 -14.32 -13.89
CA HIS A 50 -10.64 -15.26 -15.01
C HIS A 50 -9.73 -16.46 -14.70
N ALA A 51 -9.88 -17.54 -15.47
CA ALA A 51 -9.10 -18.77 -15.31
C ALA A 51 -7.58 -18.52 -15.38
N VAL A 52 -7.15 -17.57 -16.21
CA VAL A 52 -5.76 -17.10 -16.29
C VAL A 52 -5.71 -15.66 -15.79
N PRO A 53 -4.80 -15.31 -14.86
CA PRO A 53 -4.68 -13.94 -14.39
C PRO A 53 -4.39 -12.95 -15.51
N GLN A 54 -5.17 -11.89 -15.60
CA GLN A 54 -5.01 -10.84 -16.61
C GLN A 54 -4.30 -9.62 -16.03
N ILE A 55 -3.31 -9.09 -16.75
CA ILE A 55 -2.63 -7.86 -16.33
C ILE A 55 -3.60 -6.70 -16.45
N LEU A 56 -3.87 -6.01 -15.34
CA LEU A 56 -4.65 -4.77 -15.33
C LEU A 56 -3.77 -3.57 -15.65
N TYR A 57 -2.63 -3.47 -14.97
CA TYR A 57 -1.63 -2.46 -15.27
C TYR A 57 -0.22 -2.94 -14.90
N LYS A 58 0.76 -2.28 -15.52
CA LYS A 58 2.16 -2.28 -15.09
C LYS A 58 2.61 -0.84 -14.99
N MET A 59 3.08 -0.44 -13.82
CA MET A 59 3.64 0.89 -13.66
C MET A 59 4.91 1.03 -14.51
N PRO A 60 5.17 2.22 -15.07
CA PRO A 60 6.43 2.48 -15.75
C PRO A 60 7.60 2.24 -14.80
N LYS A 61 8.73 1.77 -15.34
CA LYS A 61 9.94 1.59 -14.55
C LYS A 61 10.36 2.93 -13.97
N ARG A 62 10.36 3.03 -12.65
CA ARG A 62 10.81 4.22 -11.93
C ARG A 62 12.31 4.19 -11.74
N SER A 63 12.90 5.38 -11.61
CA SER A 63 14.30 5.51 -11.23
C SER A 63 14.54 4.91 -9.84
N THR A 64 15.79 4.59 -9.50
CA THR A 64 16.12 4.06 -8.16
C THR A 64 15.71 5.03 -7.04
N GLN A 65 15.69 6.34 -7.33
CA GLN A 65 15.28 7.38 -6.37
C GLN A 65 13.76 7.43 -6.15
N GLU A 66 12.98 6.99 -7.13
CA GLU A 66 11.50 6.98 -7.08
C GLU A 66 10.95 5.57 -6.84
N LYS A 67 11.82 4.65 -6.42
CA LYS A 67 11.41 3.30 -6.05
C LYS A 67 10.33 3.35 -4.97
N ILE A 68 9.33 2.49 -5.09
CA ILE A 68 8.31 2.29 -4.05
C ILE A 68 8.94 1.56 -2.86
N GLU A 69 8.96 2.23 -1.71
CA GLU A 69 9.34 1.64 -0.43
C GLU A 69 8.16 0.87 0.17
N ASP A 70 6.97 1.49 0.18
CA ASP A 70 5.75 0.88 0.73
C ASP A 70 4.49 1.43 0.04
N ALA A 71 3.36 0.72 0.17
CA ALA A 71 2.09 1.12 -0.41
C ALA A 71 0.86 0.59 0.35
N LEU A 72 -0.22 1.38 0.32
CA LEU A 72 -1.53 1.03 0.88
C LEU A 72 -2.63 1.17 -0.17
N LEU A 73 -3.57 0.24 -0.20
CA LEU A 73 -4.79 0.33 -0.99
C LEU A 73 -5.83 1.17 -0.25
N CYS A 74 -6.28 2.24 -0.89
CA CYS A 74 -7.32 3.14 -0.43
C CYS A 74 -8.60 2.93 -1.25
N GLU A 75 -9.67 2.52 -0.59
CA GLU A 75 -10.99 2.26 -1.16
C GLU A 75 -12.01 3.17 -0.46
N SER A 76 -13.10 3.50 -1.15
CA SER A 76 -14.22 4.18 -0.49
C SER A 76 -15.08 3.15 0.26
N PRO A 77 -15.52 3.44 1.49
CA PRO A 77 -16.52 2.61 2.14
C PRO A 77 -17.82 2.61 1.33
N LEU A 78 -18.43 1.43 1.15
CA LEU A 78 -19.63 1.24 0.31
C LEU A 78 -20.85 2.02 0.81
N GLU A 79 -20.86 2.38 2.09
CA GLU A 79 -22.00 3.00 2.78
C GLU A 79 -22.06 4.52 2.56
N GLN A 80 -20.98 5.15 2.10
CA GLN A 80 -20.91 6.59 1.91
C GLN A 80 -20.97 6.94 0.43
N THR A 81 -22.09 7.53 0.00
CA THR A 81 -22.18 8.16 -1.33
C THR A 81 -21.29 9.39 -1.38
N LEU A 82 -20.07 9.23 -1.88
CA LEU A 82 -19.21 10.34 -2.26
C LEU A 82 -19.86 11.13 -3.41
N PRO A 83 -19.72 12.46 -3.41
CA PRO A 83 -20.46 13.36 -4.30
C PRO A 83 -20.07 13.18 -5.78
N THR A 84 -18.81 12.80 -6.05
CA THR A 84 -18.32 12.56 -7.41
C THR A 84 -18.09 11.07 -7.65
N SER A 85 -18.51 10.55 -8.80
CA SER A 85 -18.27 9.15 -9.21
C SER A 85 -16.78 8.79 -9.22
N SER A 86 -15.89 9.72 -9.57
CA SER A 86 -14.45 9.50 -9.57
C SER A 86 -13.85 9.32 -8.17
N ASP A 87 -14.49 9.86 -7.13
CA ASP A 87 -14.03 9.71 -5.77
C ASP A 87 -14.34 8.32 -5.21
N HIS A 88 -15.22 7.55 -5.84
CA HIS A 88 -15.42 6.13 -5.52
C HIS A 88 -14.30 5.24 -6.05
N ASN A 89 -13.49 5.76 -6.98
CA ASN A 89 -12.45 4.93 -7.58
C ASN A 89 -11.36 4.60 -6.56
N PRO A 90 -10.93 3.32 -6.52
CA PRO A 90 -9.86 2.90 -5.64
C PRO A 90 -8.54 3.56 -6.04
N SER A 91 -7.74 3.89 -5.04
CA SER A 91 -6.45 4.55 -5.21
C SER A 91 -5.37 3.84 -4.41
N LEU A 92 -4.12 3.95 -4.85
CA LEU A 92 -2.95 3.43 -4.16
C LEU A 92 -2.18 4.60 -3.56
N LEU A 93 -1.98 4.56 -2.26
CA LEU A 93 -1.04 5.42 -1.57
C LEU A 93 0.33 4.78 -1.66
N VAL A 94 1.31 5.50 -2.19
CA VAL A 94 2.63 4.99 -2.50
C VAL A 94 3.68 5.90 -1.89
N LEU A 95 4.57 5.32 -1.09
CA LEU A 95 5.73 6.01 -0.54
C LEU A 95 6.96 5.69 -1.37
N THR A 96 7.64 6.73 -1.86
CA THR A 96 8.86 6.58 -2.66
C THR A 96 10.13 6.79 -1.82
N ALA A 97 11.26 6.26 -2.31
CA ALA A 97 12.57 6.36 -1.65
C ALA A 97 13.10 7.81 -1.53
N ASN A 98 12.62 8.73 -2.37
CA ASN A 98 12.89 10.17 -2.31
C ASN A 98 11.86 10.93 -1.45
N ASN A 99 11.12 10.25 -0.57
CA ASN A 99 10.19 10.82 0.41
C ASN A 99 8.97 11.54 -0.20
N TRP A 100 8.53 11.12 -1.38
CA TRP A 100 7.24 11.54 -1.92
C TRP A 100 6.16 10.54 -1.52
N LEU A 101 5.01 11.11 -1.14
CA LEU A 101 3.78 10.36 -0.96
C LEU A 101 2.89 10.64 -2.17
N LEU A 102 2.63 9.61 -2.96
CA LEU A 102 1.84 9.68 -4.18
C LEU A 102 0.49 8.99 -3.96
N ARG A 103 -0.57 9.58 -4.49
CA ARG A 103 -1.85 8.90 -4.70
C ARG A 103 -1.95 8.52 -6.17
N LEU A 104 -2.02 7.23 -6.45
CA LEU A 104 -2.16 6.70 -7.80
C LEU A 104 -3.56 6.10 -7.98
N SER A 105 -4.08 6.05 -9.20
CA SER A 105 -5.27 5.25 -9.52
C SER A 105 -4.93 3.77 -9.38
N ALA A 106 -5.74 3.01 -8.62
CA ALA A 106 -5.52 1.57 -8.45
C ALA A 106 -5.89 0.75 -9.69
N GLU A 107 -6.53 1.37 -10.68
CA GLU A 107 -6.92 0.71 -11.94
C GLU A 107 -5.91 0.96 -13.05
N THR A 108 -5.42 2.20 -13.15
CA THR A 108 -4.54 2.62 -14.25
C THR A 108 -3.08 2.80 -13.83
N GLY A 109 -2.81 2.91 -12.53
CA GLY A 109 -1.50 3.26 -12.00
C GLY A 109 -1.08 4.72 -12.24
N LYS A 110 -1.95 5.56 -12.81
CA LYS A 110 -1.68 6.98 -13.07
C LYS A 110 -1.63 7.78 -11.78
N GLU A 111 -0.75 8.77 -11.73
CA GLU A 111 -0.68 9.71 -10.61
C GLU A 111 -1.89 10.64 -10.58
N LEU A 112 -2.50 10.75 -9.40
CA LEU A 112 -3.64 11.62 -9.11
C LEU A 112 -3.23 12.81 -8.25
N GLN A 113 -2.32 12.59 -7.30
CA GLN A 113 -1.83 13.61 -6.38
C GLN A 113 -0.44 13.23 -5.86
N SER A 114 0.37 14.22 -5.49
CA SER A 114 1.67 14.01 -4.88
C SER A 114 1.95 15.05 -3.81
N VAL A 115 2.59 14.61 -2.72
CA VAL A 115 2.97 15.45 -1.59
C VAL A 115 4.39 15.08 -1.17
N TYR A 116 5.26 16.08 -1.07
CA TYR A 116 6.61 15.89 -0.55
C TYR A 116 6.60 15.95 0.98
N LEU A 117 7.25 14.98 1.63
CA LEU A 117 7.22 14.87 3.10
C LEU A 117 8.32 15.70 3.77
N SER A 118 9.59 15.37 3.51
CA SER A 118 10.73 16.05 4.13
C SER A 118 12.05 15.63 3.48
N PRO A 119 13.07 16.50 3.45
CA PRO A 119 14.43 16.10 3.08
C PRO A 119 15.20 15.45 4.24
N ASN A 120 14.81 15.71 5.49
CA ASN A 120 15.63 15.41 6.68
C ASN A 120 15.49 13.98 7.18
N TYR A 121 14.39 13.31 6.84
CA TYR A 121 14.05 11.99 7.36
C TYR A 121 13.86 11.00 6.22
N LYS A 122 14.18 9.74 6.46
CA LYS A 122 13.90 8.66 5.50
C LYS A 122 12.68 7.88 5.94
N PHE A 123 11.61 8.05 5.17
CA PHE A 123 10.35 7.33 5.37
C PHE A 123 10.42 6.00 4.64
N LYS A 124 9.98 4.92 5.30
CA LYS A 124 10.00 3.57 4.72
C LYS A 124 8.73 2.77 4.90
N TYR A 125 7.82 3.20 5.78
CA TYR A 125 6.65 2.41 6.11
C TYR A 125 5.39 3.25 6.03
N LEU A 126 4.36 2.64 5.46
CA LEU A 126 2.99 3.10 5.49
C LEU A 126 2.16 2.10 6.30
N GLY A 127 1.20 2.59 7.08
CA GLY A 127 0.24 1.74 7.75
C GLY A 127 -1.05 2.47 8.06
N TRP A 128 -2.14 1.73 8.16
CA TRP A 128 -3.41 2.26 8.63
C TRP A 128 -3.36 2.43 10.15
N ASP A 129 -3.75 3.60 10.63
CA ASP A 129 -4.08 3.87 12.03
C ASP A 129 -5.57 3.54 12.25
N SER A 130 -6.43 4.15 11.43
CA SER A 130 -7.84 3.75 11.23
C SER A 130 -8.03 3.33 9.78
N SER A 131 -8.54 2.11 9.57
CA SER A 131 -8.66 1.54 8.23
C SER A 131 -9.43 2.48 7.29
N GLN A 132 -8.84 2.79 6.13
CA GLN A 132 -9.43 3.66 5.09
C GLN A 132 -9.67 5.12 5.48
N GLU A 133 -9.34 5.55 6.70
CA GLU A 133 -9.59 6.92 7.17
C GLU A 133 -8.30 7.66 7.50
N ILE A 134 -7.44 7.01 8.29
CA ILE A 134 -6.23 7.61 8.85
C ILE A 134 -5.10 6.64 8.64
N PHE A 135 -4.04 7.09 7.98
CA PHE A 135 -2.82 6.33 7.85
C PHE A 135 -1.65 7.14 8.39
N TYR A 136 -0.57 6.42 8.69
CA TYR A 136 0.67 7.03 9.12
C TYR A 136 1.80 6.75 8.14
N VAL A 137 2.73 7.69 8.06
CA VAL A 137 4.02 7.50 7.42
C VAL A 137 5.10 7.48 8.49
N LYS A 138 5.90 6.42 8.52
CA LYS A 138 6.92 6.21 9.55
C LYS A 138 8.33 6.24 8.97
N SER A 139 9.20 7.02 9.64
CA SER A 139 10.63 7.05 9.34
C SER A 139 11.38 5.84 9.90
N VAL A 140 12.53 5.53 9.30
CA VAL A 140 13.52 4.67 9.95
C VAL A 140 14.32 5.49 10.96
N GLN A 141 14.86 4.80 11.96
CA GLN A 141 15.75 5.40 12.96
C GLN A 141 16.95 6.04 12.26
N ASN A 142 17.14 7.34 12.42
CA ASN A 142 18.36 8.01 11.97
C ASN A 142 19.43 7.81 13.05
N LYS A 143 20.49 7.04 12.75
CA LYS A 143 21.66 6.94 13.64
C LYS A 143 22.62 8.06 13.25
N GLU A 144 22.38 9.27 13.73
CA GLU A 144 23.36 10.35 13.62
C GLU A 144 24.46 10.10 14.65
N THR A 145 25.46 9.32 14.23
CA THR A 145 26.71 8.99 14.92
C THR A 145 26.61 8.08 16.17
N PRO A 146 27.63 7.23 16.43
CA PRO A 146 27.61 6.25 17.51
C PRO A 146 27.62 6.85 18.94
N LEU A 147 27.82 8.17 19.09
CA LEU A 147 27.94 8.85 20.38
C LEU A 147 26.64 9.46 20.92
N SER A 148 25.60 9.59 20.09
CA SER A 148 24.31 10.19 20.46
C SER A 148 23.18 9.25 20.05
N ARG A 149 22.89 8.26 20.91
CA ARG A 149 21.76 7.34 20.74
C ARG A 149 20.42 8.03 21.07
N GLN A 150 20.05 9.06 20.31
CA GLN A 150 18.66 9.51 20.26
C GLN A 150 18.02 8.90 19.01
N VAL A 151 17.14 7.93 19.23
CA VAL A 151 16.34 7.32 18.19
C VAL A 151 15.12 8.20 17.97
N VAL A 152 15.14 9.02 16.93
CA VAL A 152 13.97 9.82 16.54
C VAL A 152 13.20 9.06 15.47
N ILE A 153 11.97 8.67 15.78
CA ILE A 153 11.01 8.11 14.82
C ILE A 153 9.94 9.17 14.61
N ILE A 154 9.83 9.66 13.38
CA ILE A 154 8.76 10.58 13.02
C ILE A 154 7.62 9.78 12.42
N ILE A 155 6.43 10.04 12.96
CA ILE A 155 5.16 9.51 12.47
C ILE A 155 4.34 10.71 12.01
N ILE A 156 4.06 10.76 10.71
CA ILE A 156 3.15 11.75 10.14
C ILE A 156 1.79 11.08 10.01
N ILE A 157 0.79 11.60 10.72
CA ILE A 157 -0.60 11.16 10.56
C ILE A 157 -1.20 11.93 9.39
N VAL A 158 -1.67 11.19 8.40
CA VAL A 158 -2.31 11.74 7.20
C VAL A 158 -3.74 11.25 7.19
N GLY A 159 -4.67 12.20 7.19
CA GLY A 159 -6.09 11.90 7.05
C GLY A 159 -6.47 11.85 5.58
N ILE A 160 -7.30 10.88 5.21
CA ILE A 160 -8.03 10.90 3.95
C ILE A 160 -9.32 11.66 4.24
N ASN A 161 -9.37 12.92 3.81
CA ASN A 161 -10.56 13.72 4.03
C ASN A 161 -11.54 13.42 2.90
N TYR A 162 -12.61 12.68 3.22
CA TYR A 162 -13.79 12.55 2.37
C TYR A 162 -14.73 13.72 2.68
N ARG A 163 -14.28 14.96 2.46
CA ARG A 163 -15.11 16.14 2.76
C ARG A 163 -15.74 16.63 1.47
N GLU A 164 -17.06 16.48 1.38
CA GLU A 164 -18.10 17.06 0.49
C GLU A 164 -17.81 17.40 -0.99
N ASP A 165 -16.57 17.45 -1.48
CA ASP A 165 -16.27 17.79 -2.87
C ASP A 165 -15.07 17.06 -3.50
N LYS A 166 -14.11 16.48 -2.73
CA LYS A 166 -12.92 15.75 -3.27
C LYS A 166 -12.27 14.78 -2.27
N LYS A 167 -11.63 13.70 -2.78
CA LYS A 167 -10.54 13.00 -2.06
C LYS A 167 -9.27 13.85 -2.11
N ASP A 168 -8.75 14.28 -0.96
CA ASP A 168 -7.47 15.00 -0.85
C ASP A 168 -6.60 14.50 0.31
N LEU A 169 -5.30 14.39 0.05
CA LEU A 169 -4.28 14.11 1.08
C LEU A 169 -4.04 15.38 1.91
N GLN A 170 -4.37 15.34 3.20
CA GLN A 170 -4.04 16.42 4.13
C GLN A 170 -3.10 15.91 5.22
N ILE A 171 -1.90 16.49 5.28
CA ILE A 171 -0.96 16.27 6.38
C ILE A 171 -1.55 16.93 7.62
N LYS A 172 -1.96 16.13 8.62
CA LYS A 172 -2.43 16.65 9.91
C LYS A 172 -1.25 16.75 10.88
N SER A 173 -0.40 17.76 10.67
CA SER A 173 0.75 18.13 11.52
C SER A 173 1.81 17.03 11.76
N PRO A 174 3.10 17.35 11.83
CA PRO A 174 4.08 16.42 12.38
C PRO A 174 3.86 16.31 13.89
N GLY A 175 3.25 15.22 14.34
CA GLY A 175 3.31 14.86 15.75
C GLY A 175 4.74 14.42 16.07
N PHE A 176 5.50 15.25 16.81
CA PHE A 176 6.70 14.78 17.48
C PHE A 176 6.25 13.77 18.55
N CYS A 177 6.36 12.49 18.25
CA CYS A 177 6.21 11.46 19.26
C CYS A 177 7.60 11.23 19.88
N ASP A 178 8.00 12.13 20.79
CA ASP A 178 9.05 11.82 21.77
C ASP A 178 8.51 10.75 22.71
N SER A 179 8.48 9.52 22.22
CA SER A 179 8.25 8.35 23.06
C SER A 179 9.53 8.11 23.86
N PHE A 180 9.55 8.76 25.03
CA PHE A 180 10.31 8.38 26.20
C PHE A 180 10.37 6.85 26.30
N PHE A 181 11.55 6.27 26.11
CA PHE A 181 11.84 4.95 26.66
C PHE A 181 12.06 5.12 28.17
N ARG A 182 11.11 4.66 28.97
CA ARG A 182 11.36 4.12 30.31
C ARG A 182 11.09 2.64 30.29
#